data_AF-A0A972XIG2-F1
#
_entry.id   AF-A0A972XIG2-F1
#
_cell.length_a   1.000
_cell.length_b   1.000
_cell.length_c   1.000
_cell.angle_alpha   90.00
_cell.angle_beta   90.00
_cell.angle_gamma   90.00
#
_symmetry.space_group_name_H-M   'P 1'
#
loop_
_entity.id
_entity.type
_entity.pdbx_description
1 polymer ?
#
loop_
_entity_poly.entity_id
_entity_poly.type
_entity_poly.pdbx_seq_one_letter_code
_entity_poly.pdbx_strand_id
1 'polypeptide(L)'
;MNDKVPGISVPAESIDRVANADNQAEEAYLLVRDLTAHALALPGVAGIHITDFRHDGSLQRLTEELHIGPQFDTMSNRLAPTSELEEHHAHNS
;
A
#
# COMPACT_ATOMS: atom_id res chain seq x y z
N MET A 1 6.21 -15.13 25.04
CA MET A 1 6.22 -13.86 24.25
C MET A 1 6.49 -12.66 25.16
N ASN A 2 5.86 -12.58 26.34
CA ASN A 2 6.05 -11.49 27.32
C ASN A 2 7.45 -11.42 27.96
N ASP A 3 8.25 -12.47 27.84
CA ASP A 3 9.54 -12.56 28.54
C ASP A 3 10.70 -11.92 27.77
N LYS A 4 10.49 -11.54 26.50
CA LYS A 4 11.57 -11.06 25.61
C LYS A 4 11.64 -9.55 25.51
N VAL A 5 10.52 -8.85 25.64
CA VAL A 5 10.47 -7.37 25.60
C VAL A 5 9.56 -6.86 26.72
N PRO A 6 10.12 -6.33 27.82
CA PRO A 6 9.33 -5.79 28.93
C PRO A 6 8.37 -4.69 28.49
N GLY A 7 7.11 -4.78 28.93
CA GLY A 7 6.09 -3.75 28.67
C GLY A 7 5.35 -3.87 27.34
N ILE A 8 5.73 -4.82 26.47
CA ILE A 8 4.98 -5.11 25.23
C ILE A 8 4.22 -6.41 25.42
N SER A 9 2.89 -6.34 25.24
CA SER A 9 2.01 -7.52 25.21
C SER A 9 1.38 -7.61 23.83
N VAL A 10 1.48 -8.79 23.21
CA VAL A 10 0.74 -9.11 21.99
C VAL A 10 -0.60 -9.72 22.39
N PRO A 11 -1.75 -9.23 21.87
CA PRO A 11 -3.04 -9.81 22.18
C PRO A 11 -3.10 -11.31 21.86
N ALA A 12 -3.69 -12.11 22.75
CA ALA A 12 -3.77 -13.56 22.59
C ALA A 12 -4.51 -13.95 21.29
N GLU A 13 -5.57 -13.22 20.95
CA GLU A 13 -6.31 -13.41 19.70
C GLU A 13 -5.43 -13.24 18.45
N SER A 14 -4.49 -12.30 18.46
CA SER A 14 -3.56 -12.09 17.34
C SER A 14 -2.58 -13.26 17.21
N ILE A 15 -2.12 -13.79 18.35
CA ILE A 15 -1.22 -14.95 18.39
C ILE A 15 -1.97 -16.18 17.87
N ASP A 16 -3.16 -16.45 18.40
CA ASP A 16 -3.96 -17.62 18.04
C ASP A 16 -4.39 -17.59 16.57
N ARG A 17 -4.74 -16.41 16.04
CA ARG A 17 -5.07 -16.21 14.62
C ARG A 17 -3.93 -16.67 13.72
N VAL A 18 -2.71 -16.22 13.99
CA VAL A 18 -1.54 -16.55 13.14
C VAL A 18 -1.07 -17.98 13.39
N ALA A 19 -1.05 -18.45 14.65
CA ALA A 19 -0.52 -19.77 15.00
C ALA A 19 -1.35 -20.93 14.42
N ASN A 20 -2.66 -20.73 14.30
CA ASN A 20 -3.57 -21.76 13.79
C ASN A 20 -3.81 -21.70 12.28
N ALA A 21 -3.16 -20.78 11.56
CA ALA A 21 -3.31 -20.64 10.12
C ALA A 21 -2.46 -21.67 9.35
N ASP A 22 -3.01 -22.19 8.24
CA ASP A 22 -2.29 -23.09 7.32
C ASP A 22 -1.05 -22.42 6.73
N ASN A 23 -1.12 -21.11 6.48
CA ASN A 23 0.00 -20.29 6.07
C ASN A 23 0.17 -19.10 7.03
N GLN A 24 0.97 -19.32 8.08
CA GLN A 24 1.23 -18.31 9.11
C GLN A 24 1.86 -17.02 8.55
N ALA A 25 2.67 -17.11 7.50
CA ALA A 25 3.30 -15.94 6.90
C ALA A 25 2.27 -15.03 6.21
N GLU A 26 1.36 -15.63 5.44
CA GLU A 26 0.26 -14.89 4.82
C GLU A 26 -0.71 -14.36 5.87
N GLU A 27 -1.05 -15.14 6.89
CA GLU A 27 -1.98 -14.68 7.94
C GLU A 27 -1.39 -13.50 8.74
N ALA A 28 -0.09 -13.54 9.05
CA ALA A 28 0.60 -12.42 9.67
C ALA A 28 0.58 -11.17 8.77
N TYR A 29 0.76 -11.34 7.46
CA TYR A 29 0.64 -10.25 6.49
C TYR A 29 -0.77 -9.63 6.50
N LEU A 30 -1.82 -10.47 6.42
CA LEU A 30 -3.21 -10.03 6.44
C LEU A 30 -3.54 -9.27 7.73
N LEU A 31 -3.06 -9.75 8.88
CA LEU A 31 -3.21 -9.07 10.16
C LEU A 31 -2.57 -7.67 10.14
N VAL A 32 -1.33 -7.54 9.63
CA VAL A 32 -0.66 -6.24 9.50
C VAL A 32 -1.42 -5.32 8.55
N ARG A 33 -1.93 -5.83 7.42
CA ARG A 33 -2.73 -5.06 6.47
C ARG A 33 -4.00 -4.51 7.12
N ASP A 34 -4.74 -5.35 7.85
CA ASP A 34 -5.97 -4.97 8.52
C ASP A 34 -5.72 -3.88 9.58
N LEU A 35 -4.66 -4.04 10.40
CA LEU A 35 -4.26 -3.05 11.40
C LEU A 35 -3.82 -1.72 10.77
N THR A 36 -3.08 -1.79 9.66
CA THR A 36 -2.60 -0.62 8.91
C THR A 36 -3.79 0.17 8.34
N ALA A 37 -4.72 -0.52 7.69
CA ALA A 37 -5.93 0.09 7.14
C ALA A 37 -6.79 0.73 8.24
N HIS A 38 -6.96 0.03 9.37
CA HIS A 38 -7.69 0.57 10.52
C HIS A 38 -7.03 1.84 11.08
N ALA A 39 -5.72 1.80 11.32
CA ALA A 39 -5.00 2.94 11.87
C ALA A 39 -5.04 4.17 10.95
N LEU A 40 -4.90 3.99 9.62
CA LEU A 40 -5.03 5.09 8.64
C LEU A 40 -6.44 5.69 8.61
N ALA A 41 -7.47 4.94 8.98
CA ALA A 41 -8.84 5.43 9.05
C ALA A 41 -9.15 6.22 10.33
N LEU A 42 -8.27 6.20 11.35
CA LEU A 42 -8.50 6.91 12.60
C LEU A 42 -8.30 8.43 12.44
N PRO A 43 -9.21 9.27 12.99
CA PRO A 43 -9.05 10.72 12.95
C PRO A 43 -7.74 11.17 13.59
N GLY A 44 -7.00 12.05 12.90
CA GLY A 44 -5.74 12.62 13.39
C GLY A 44 -4.50 11.77 13.14
N VAL A 45 -4.64 10.57 12.58
CA VAL A 45 -3.48 9.78 12.11
C VAL A 45 -3.00 10.33 10.78
N ALA A 46 -1.82 10.94 10.78
CA ALA A 46 -1.21 11.52 9.56
C ALA A 46 -0.42 10.50 8.72
N GLY A 47 -0.11 9.33 9.28
CA GLY A 47 0.66 8.29 8.61
C GLY A 47 1.06 7.16 9.55
N ILE A 48 1.71 6.14 8.98
CA ILE A 48 2.17 4.95 9.69
C ILE A 48 3.66 4.75 9.45
N HIS A 49 4.39 4.41 10.50
CA HIS A 49 5.78 3.97 10.41
C HIS A 49 5.82 2.44 10.49
N ILE A 50 6.52 1.80 9.54
CA ILE A 50 6.64 0.35 9.46
C ILE A 50 8.10 -0.04 9.65
N THR A 51 8.34 -1.02 10.51
CA THR A 51 9.66 -1.65 10.66
C THR A 51 9.67 -2.98 9.94
N ASP A 52 10.40 -3.05 8.82
CA ASP A 52 10.57 -4.28 8.05
C ASP A 52 11.89 -4.97 8.41
N PHE A 53 11.78 -6.18 8.95
CA PHE A 53 12.91 -7.06 9.27
C PHE A 53 13.00 -8.27 8.34
N ARG A 54 11.95 -8.56 7.55
CA ARG A 54 11.84 -9.80 6.77
C ARG A 54 12.35 -9.61 5.35
N HIS A 55 12.24 -8.40 4.79
CA HIS A 55 12.70 -8.05 3.45
C HIS A 55 12.19 -9.03 2.37
N ASP A 56 10.93 -9.46 2.50
CA ASP A 56 10.32 -10.55 1.71
C ASP A 56 9.29 -10.04 0.69
N GLY A 57 9.27 -8.74 0.41
CA GLY A 57 8.32 -8.11 -0.51
C GLY A 57 6.92 -7.83 0.09
N SER A 58 6.65 -8.26 1.32
CA SER A 58 5.38 -7.97 2.00
C SER A 58 5.10 -6.47 2.16
N LEU A 59 6.15 -5.67 2.43
CA LEU A 59 6.01 -4.21 2.54
C LEU A 59 5.62 -3.57 1.21
N GLN A 60 6.22 -4.01 0.09
CA GLN A 60 5.84 -3.52 -1.23
C GLN A 60 4.37 -3.82 -1.53
N ARG A 61 3.96 -5.08 -1.33
CA ARG A 61 2.56 -5.50 -1.52
C ARG A 61 1.61 -4.67 -0.66
N LEU A 62 1.94 -4.43 0.61
CA LEU A 62 1.13 -3.60 1.50
C LEU A 62 0.95 -2.17 0.99
N THR A 63 2.04 -1.53 0.53
CA THR A 63 1.99 -0.17 0.00
C THR A 63 1.16 -0.06 -1.27
N GLU A 64 1.22 -1.07 -2.14
CA GLU A 64 0.40 -1.14 -3.35
C GLU A 64 -1.08 -1.36 -3.02
N GLU A 65 -1.41 -2.35 -2.19
CA GLU A 65 -2.80 -2.68 -1.83
C GLU A 65 -3.51 -1.54 -1.09
N LEU A 66 -2.80 -0.83 -0.20
CA LEU A 66 -3.36 0.29 0.56
C LEU A 66 -3.14 1.65 -0.09
N HIS A 67 -2.54 1.69 -1.29
CA HIS A 67 -2.20 2.92 -2.00
C HIS A 67 -1.39 3.91 -1.14
N ILE A 68 -0.49 3.37 -0.31
CA ILE A 68 0.43 4.15 0.54
C ILE A 68 1.66 4.48 -0.30
N GLY A 69 1.71 5.72 -0.77
CA GLY A 69 2.82 6.20 -1.59
C GLY A 69 2.54 7.58 -2.16
N PRO A 70 3.51 8.17 -2.85
CA PRO A 70 3.28 9.40 -3.59
C PRO A 70 2.10 9.22 -4.55
N GLN A 71 1.07 10.06 -4.38
CA GLN A 71 -0.01 10.17 -5.35
C GLN A 71 0.52 10.94 -6.55
N PHE A 72 1.20 10.25 -7.46
CA PHE A 72 1.47 10.82 -8.77
C PHE A 72 0.13 10.94 -9.50
N ASP A 73 -0.24 12.16 -9.86
CA ASP A 73 -1.50 12.47 -10.54
C ASP A 73 -1.61 11.62 -11.82
N THR A 74 -2.43 10.57 -11.76
CA THR A 74 -2.59 9.62 -12.86
C THR A 74 -3.39 10.23 -14.02
N MET A 75 -3.88 11.48 -13.88
CA MET A 75 -4.62 12.20 -14.92
C MET A 75 -3.74 12.87 -15.99
N SER A 76 -2.42 12.94 -15.83
CA SER A 76 -1.55 13.59 -16.83
C SER A 76 -1.29 12.75 -18.12
N ASN A 77 -1.87 11.54 -18.23
CA ASN A 77 -1.67 10.66 -19.39
C ASN A 77 -2.92 10.52 -20.31
N ARG A 78 -3.89 11.44 -20.25
CA ARG A 78 -5.13 11.37 -21.08
C ARG A 78 -5.40 12.53 -22.04
N LEU A 79 -4.42 13.39 -22.33
CA LEU A 79 -4.50 14.42 -23.39
C LEU A 79 -3.14 14.43 -24.12
N ALA A 80 -2.99 14.20 -25.42
CA ALA A 80 -3.92 14.29 -26.54
C ALA A 80 -3.53 13.35 -27.70
N PRO A 81 -4.47 12.89 -28.54
CA PRO A 81 -4.11 12.45 -29.90
C PRO A 81 -3.62 13.68 -30.68
N THR A 82 -2.43 13.59 -31.25
CA THR A 82 -1.90 14.57 -32.20
C THR A 82 -2.80 14.59 -33.44
N SER A 83 -3.68 15.58 -33.56
CA SER A 83 -4.30 15.91 -34.83
C SER A 83 -3.23 16.51 -35.74
N GLU A 84 -2.74 15.73 -36.69
CA GLU A 84 -1.92 16.22 -37.79
C GLU A 84 -2.72 17.24 -38.63
N LEU A 85 -2.34 18.51 -38.47
CA LEU A 85 -2.21 19.56 -39.48
C LEU A 85 -3.09 19.44 -40.75
N GLU A 86 -4.29 20.01 -40.70
CA GLU A 86 -4.90 20.64 -41.89
C GLU A 86 -4.51 22.12 -41.92
N GLU A 87 -3.49 22.48 -42.71
CA GLU A 87 -3.39 23.83 -43.26
C GLU A 87 -3.35 23.76 -44.79
N HIS A 88 -4.49 24.16 -45.35
CA HIS A 88 -4.71 24.56 -46.73
C HIS A 88 -3.68 25.60 -47.18
N HIS A 89 -2.93 25.32 -48.24
CA HIS A 89 -2.52 26.34 -49.19
C HIS A 89 -2.96 25.92 -50.60
N ALA A 90 -3.94 26.66 -51.12
CA ALA A 90 -4.39 26.62 -52.50
C ALA A 90 -3.67 27.71 -53.33
N HIS A 91 -3.56 27.44 -54.64
CA HIS A 91 -3.16 28.34 -55.75
C HIS A 91 -1.65 28.68 -55.87
N ASN A 92 -0.98 28.65 -57.02
CA ASN A 92 -1.38 28.69 -58.44
C ASN A 92 -0.19 28.35 -59.37
N SER A 93 -0.39 27.55 -60.43
CA SER A 93 0.14 27.66 -61.82
C SER A 93 0.15 26.31 -62.53
#